data_AF-A0A0B1RQD5-F1
#
_entry.id   AF-A0A0B1RQD5-F1
#
_cell.length_a   1.000
_cell.length_b   1.000
_cell.length_c   1.000
_cell.angle_alpha   90.00
_cell.angle_beta   90.00
_cell.angle_gamma   90.00
#
_symmetry.space_group_name_H-M   'P 1'
#
loop_
_entity.id
_entity.type
_entity.pdbx_description
1 polymer ?
#
loop_
_entity_poly.entity_id
_entity_poly.type
_entity_poly.pdbx_seq_one_letter_code
_entity_poly.pdbx_strand_id
1 'polypeptide(L)'
;VALEFVSDATVNFEHSHFDRVNYEDANINVGLPIFSIHGNHDDTAGKGLTILDVLHEAGLVNLFGKFSDVDQFDVSPVLLRKGSTRVALFGIGSQRDDRLCRAFAGHTIKFLRPRAGYDDWFNILVLHQNRPKRSTHRSTGAYLPEQYIPTFFDLVLWGHEHESKPHCQYVASSDAMGDGFYILQPGSTIATSLTKEEALQKHVFLVKVEFIPTT
;
A
#
# COMPACT_ATOMS: atom_id res chain seq x y z
N VAL A 1 -0.68 -22.60 -1.18
CA VAL A 1 -0.82 -21.49 -0.21
C VAL A 1 -2.21 -21.56 0.40
N ALA A 2 -2.40 -21.31 1.71
CA ALA A 2 -3.74 -21.34 2.36
C ALA A 2 -4.51 -20.01 2.25
N LEU A 3 -4.08 -19.13 1.35
CA LEU A 3 -4.61 -17.79 1.12
C LEU A 3 -5.36 -17.83 -0.21
N GLU A 4 -6.61 -17.41 -0.20
CA GLU A 4 -7.47 -17.35 -1.38
C GLU A 4 -7.47 -15.94 -1.94
N PHE A 5 -7.32 -15.81 -3.26
CA PHE A 5 -7.50 -14.56 -3.99
C PHE A 5 -8.97 -14.42 -4.39
N VAL A 6 -9.62 -13.31 -4.01
CA VAL A 6 -11.07 -13.14 -4.16
C VAL A 6 -11.42 -11.99 -5.12
N SER A 7 -10.48 -11.09 -5.41
CA SER A 7 -10.68 -9.98 -6.33
C SER A 7 -10.47 -10.40 -7.80
N ASP A 8 -10.78 -9.49 -8.72
CA ASP A 8 -10.50 -9.67 -10.14
C ASP A 8 -9.04 -9.34 -10.44
N ALA A 9 -8.25 -10.37 -10.75
CA ALA A 9 -6.83 -10.23 -11.01
C ALA A 9 -6.53 -9.38 -12.26
N THR A 10 -7.42 -9.37 -13.24
CA THR A 10 -7.26 -8.56 -14.46
C THR A 10 -7.35 -7.06 -14.18
N VAL A 11 -8.08 -6.68 -13.13
CA VAL A 11 -8.15 -5.30 -12.62
C VAL A 11 -6.96 -5.00 -11.73
N ASN A 12 -6.60 -5.91 -10.81
CA ASN A 12 -5.50 -5.68 -9.89
C ASN A 12 -4.12 -5.62 -10.59
N PHE A 13 -3.98 -6.32 -11.72
CA PHE A 13 -2.75 -6.45 -12.49
C PHE A 13 -2.89 -5.90 -13.92
N GLU A 14 -3.77 -4.90 -14.13
CA GLU A 14 -4.05 -4.32 -15.46
C GLU A 14 -2.81 -3.81 -16.23
N HIS A 15 -1.72 -3.56 -15.52
CA HIS A 15 -0.44 -3.08 -16.06
C HIS A 15 0.41 -4.17 -16.72
N SER A 16 -0.02 -5.43 -16.64
CA SER A 16 0.75 -6.64 -16.95
C SER A 16 -0.04 -7.57 -17.86
N HIS A 17 0.65 -8.37 -18.69
CA HIS A 17 0.03 -9.48 -19.41
C HIS A 17 -0.07 -10.74 -18.54
N PHE A 18 0.73 -10.81 -17.48
CA PHE A 18 0.56 -11.76 -16.39
C PHE A 18 -0.63 -11.32 -15.53
N ASP A 19 -1.83 -11.75 -15.92
CA ASP A 19 -3.13 -11.26 -15.44
C ASP A 19 -3.70 -12.04 -14.24
N ARG A 20 -2.85 -12.70 -13.48
CA ARG A 20 -3.24 -13.58 -12.35
C ARG A 20 -2.27 -13.44 -11.20
N VAL A 21 -2.73 -13.82 -10.00
CA VAL A 21 -1.86 -13.88 -8.84
C VAL A 21 -0.89 -15.05 -8.99
N ASN A 22 0.40 -14.83 -8.67
CA ASN A 22 1.46 -15.77 -9.03
C ASN A 22 1.30 -17.19 -8.46
N TYR A 23 0.68 -17.32 -7.28
CA TYR A 23 0.47 -18.62 -6.63
C TYR A 23 -0.73 -19.40 -7.17
N GLU A 24 -1.49 -18.83 -8.11
CA GLU A 24 -2.56 -19.50 -8.85
C GLU A 24 -2.14 -19.88 -10.28
N ASP A 25 -0.90 -19.54 -10.70
CA ASP A 25 -0.38 -20.00 -12.00
C ASP A 25 -0.12 -21.50 -11.97
N ALA A 26 -0.67 -22.23 -12.95
CA ALA A 26 -0.56 -23.68 -13.04
C ALA A 26 0.87 -24.21 -13.23
N ASN A 27 1.81 -23.36 -13.65
CA ASN A 27 3.19 -23.72 -13.93
C ASN A 27 4.18 -23.23 -12.87
N ILE A 28 3.72 -22.47 -11.86
CA ILE A 28 4.58 -21.86 -10.84
C ILE A 28 4.12 -22.27 -9.44
N ASN A 29 4.95 -23.06 -8.76
CA ASN A 29 4.68 -23.50 -7.39
C ASN A 29 5.21 -22.48 -6.37
N VAL A 30 4.40 -21.47 -6.04
CA VAL A 30 4.76 -20.42 -5.08
C VAL A 30 4.46 -20.86 -3.64
N GLY A 31 5.48 -20.87 -2.77
CA GLY A 31 5.32 -21.19 -1.34
C GLY A 31 4.93 -19.99 -0.47
N LEU A 32 5.47 -18.81 -0.77
CA LEU A 32 5.20 -17.56 -0.05
C LEU A 32 4.99 -16.44 -1.09
N PRO A 33 3.75 -15.99 -1.31
CA PRO A 33 3.50 -14.91 -2.26
C PRO A 33 3.95 -13.57 -1.69
N ILE A 34 4.65 -12.80 -2.51
CA ILE A 34 5.12 -11.44 -2.19
C ILE A 34 4.22 -10.47 -2.93
N PHE A 35 3.70 -9.45 -2.23
CA PHE A 35 2.97 -8.33 -2.82
C PHE A 35 3.76 -7.06 -2.61
N SER A 36 3.92 -6.25 -3.66
CA SER A 36 4.65 -4.99 -3.57
C SER A 36 3.99 -3.90 -4.38
N ILE A 37 4.10 -2.67 -3.88
CA ILE A 37 4.00 -1.46 -4.70
C ILE A 37 5.39 -1.06 -5.17
N HIS A 38 5.48 -0.15 -6.15
CA HIS A 38 6.75 0.46 -6.54
C HIS A 38 7.08 1.71 -5.68
N GLY A 39 8.36 1.92 -5.42
CA GLY A 39 8.92 3.10 -4.75
C GLY A 39 9.37 4.19 -5.73
N ASN A 40 10.02 5.22 -5.19
CA ASN A 40 10.56 6.35 -5.98
C ASN A 40 11.91 6.03 -6.63
N HIS A 41 12.61 4.98 -6.18
CA HIS A 41 13.87 4.50 -6.75
C HIS A 41 13.68 3.29 -7.68
N ASP A 42 12.46 2.75 -7.76
CA ASP A 42 12.09 1.75 -8.75
C ASP A 42 11.81 2.45 -10.08
N ASP A 43 12.81 3.20 -10.56
CA ASP A 43 12.69 4.18 -11.64
C ASP A 43 11.94 3.60 -12.83
N THR A 44 10.99 4.39 -13.34
CA THR A 44 10.27 4.03 -14.55
C THR A 44 11.14 4.27 -15.78
N ALA A 45 11.32 3.23 -16.58
CA ALA A 45 12.01 3.28 -17.86
C ALA A 45 11.03 3.13 -19.03
N GLY A 46 11.35 3.76 -20.16
CA GLY A 46 10.61 3.64 -21.41
C GLY A 46 9.13 4.03 -21.26
N LYS A 47 8.23 3.06 -21.39
CA LYS A 47 6.77 3.24 -21.34
C LYS A 47 6.18 3.21 -19.92
N GLY A 48 6.98 3.50 -18.89
CA GLY A 48 6.52 3.43 -17.51
C GLY A 48 6.74 2.06 -16.84
N LEU A 49 7.66 1.24 -17.33
CA LEU A 49 8.01 -0.06 -16.73
C LEU A 49 9.09 0.12 -15.67
N THR A 50 9.02 -0.67 -14.61
CA THR A 50 9.94 -0.69 -13.47
C THR A 50 10.59 -2.08 -13.38
N ILE A 51 11.61 -2.22 -12.52
CA ILE A 51 12.17 -3.55 -12.23
C ILE A 51 11.12 -4.51 -11.64
N LEU A 52 10.11 -3.98 -10.93
CA LEU A 52 9.05 -4.79 -10.35
C LEU A 52 8.12 -5.38 -11.41
N ASP A 53 7.95 -4.73 -12.57
CA ASP A 53 7.20 -5.30 -13.69
C ASP A 53 7.88 -6.57 -14.22
N VAL A 54 9.22 -6.56 -14.31
CA VAL A 54 9.99 -7.73 -14.72
C VAL A 54 9.84 -8.88 -13.71
N LEU A 55 9.88 -8.57 -12.40
CA LEU A 55 9.69 -9.58 -11.35
C LEU A 55 8.24 -10.11 -11.32
N HIS A 56 7.27 -9.26 -11.65
CA HIS A 56 5.87 -9.64 -11.77
C HIS A 56 5.64 -10.58 -12.96
N GLU A 57 6.10 -10.21 -14.15
CA GLU A 57 6.00 -11.03 -15.36
C GLU A 57 6.75 -12.37 -15.20
N ALA A 58 7.80 -12.41 -14.37
CA ALA A 58 8.49 -13.66 -14.02
C ALA A 58 7.76 -14.53 -12.97
N GLY A 59 6.62 -14.09 -12.44
CA GLY A 59 5.85 -14.80 -11.41
C GLY A 59 6.48 -14.77 -10.01
N LEU A 60 7.45 -13.89 -9.76
CA LEU A 60 8.19 -13.82 -8.48
C LEU A 60 7.54 -12.88 -7.46
N VAL A 61 6.90 -11.80 -7.92
CA VAL A 61 6.27 -10.77 -7.09
C VAL A 61 4.92 -10.37 -7.68
N ASN A 62 3.89 -10.21 -6.86
CA ASN A 62 2.64 -9.60 -7.28
C ASN A 62 2.74 -8.07 -7.13
N LEU A 63 3.23 -7.38 -8.17
CA LEU A 63 3.16 -5.93 -8.26
C LEU A 63 1.69 -5.47 -8.30
N PHE A 64 1.30 -4.54 -7.43
CA PHE A 64 -0.05 -3.96 -7.38
C PHE A 64 0.01 -2.46 -7.10
N GLY A 65 -1.12 -1.75 -7.21
CA GLY A 65 -1.20 -0.33 -6.87
C GLY A 65 -0.43 0.60 -7.82
N LYS A 66 -0.17 0.14 -9.04
CA LYS A 66 0.43 0.92 -10.13
C LYS A 66 -0.69 1.55 -10.96
N PHE A 67 -0.57 2.83 -11.28
CA PHE A 67 -1.57 3.58 -12.06
C PHE A 67 -1.10 3.77 -13.50
N SER A 68 -2.01 3.50 -14.45
CA SER A 68 -1.82 3.75 -15.87
C SER A 68 -2.04 5.23 -16.23
N ASP A 69 -3.04 5.85 -15.61
CA ASP A 69 -3.31 7.28 -15.69
C ASP A 69 -2.66 8.04 -14.51
N VAL A 70 -1.97 9.13 -14.83
CA VAL A 70 -1.29 9.99 -13.87
C VAL A 70 -2.22 10.96 -13.13
N ASP A 71 -3.42 11.21 -13.67
CA ASP A 71 -4.38 12.19 -13.19
C ASP A 71 -5.61 11.55 -12.52
N GLN A 72 -5.80 10.23 -12.67
CA GLN A 72 -6.91 9.48 -12.05
C GLN A 72 -6.39 8.42 -11.07
N PHE A 73 -6.82 8.53 -9.82
CA PHE A 73 -6.48 7.57 -8.76
C PHE A 73 -7.70 6.74 -8.38
N ASP A 74 -7.98 5.72 -9.20
CA ASP A 74 -8.98 4.70 -8.87
C ASP A 74 -8.25 3.51 -8.23
N VAL A 75 -8.41 3.33 -6.92
CA VAL A 75 -7.66 2.37 -6.11
C VAL A 75 -8.51 1.12 -5.88
N SER A 76 -8.25 0.08 -6.67
CA SER A 76 -8.84 -1.26 -6.52
C SER A 76 -8.05 -2.09 -5.50
N PRO A 77 -8.68 -2.62 -4.44
CA PRO A 77 -7.99 -3.47 -3.48
C PRO A 77 -7.73 -4.87 -4.06
N VAL A 78 -6.61 -5.46 -3.62
CA VAL A 78 -6.42 -6.91 -3.68
C VAL A 78 -7.18 -7.53 -2.51
N LEU A 79 -8.13 -8.42 -2.79
CA LEU A 79 -8.99 -9.04 -1.79
C LEU A 79 -8.48 -10.44 -1.46
N LEU A 80 -8.09 -10.65 -0.21
CA LEU A 80 -7.49 -11.89 0.27
C LEU A 80 -8.33 -12.49 1.39
N ARG A 81 -8.51 -13.81 1.36
CA ARG A 81 -9.25 -14.55 2.40
C ARG A 81 -8.44 -15.71 2.95
N LYS A 82 -8.47 -15.87 4.27
CA LYS A 82 -7.96 -17.05 4.98
C LYS A 82 -8.98 -17.50 6.02
N GLY A 83 -9.75 -18.53 5.70
CA GLY A 83 -10.89 -18.95 6.52
C GLY A 83 -11.94 -17.84 6.60
N SER A 84 -12.29 -17.41 7.81
CA SER A 84 -13.21 -16.29 8.07
C SER A 84 -12.55 -14.91 7.98
N THR A 85 -11.22 -14.83 8.07
CA THR A 85 -10.49 -13.55 8.02
C THR A 85 -10.41 -13.04 6.58
N ARG A 86 -10.75 -11.76 6.39
CA ARG A 86 -10.75 -11.07 5.10
C ARG A 86 -9.88 -9.81 5.18
N VAL A 87 -8.99 -9.63 4.20
CA VAL A 87 -8.09 -8.47 4.11
C VAL A 87 -8.28 -7.80 2.76
N ALA A 88 -8.53 -6.50 2.78
CA ALA A 88 -8.56 -5.66 1.59
C ALA A 88 -7.27 -4.84 1.55
N LEU A 89 -6.38 -5.20 0.62
CA LEU A 89 -5.05 -4.60 0.48
C LEU A 89 -5.08 -3.55 -0.63
N PHE A 90 -5.08 -2.28 -0.24
CA PHE A 90 -5.03 -1.12 -1.12
C PHE A 90 -3.58 -0.67 -1.29
N GLY A 91 -3.19 -0.33 -2.53
CA GLY A 91 -1.82 0.09 -2.84
C GLY A 91 -1.81 1.39 -3.62
N ILE A 92 -0.92 2.29 -3.23
CA ILE A 92 -0.57 3.48 -4.02
C ILE A 92 0.94 3.47 -4.20
N GLY A 93 1.39 3.01 -5.36
CA GLY A 93 2.80 3.11 -5.78
C GLY A 93 3.28 4.56 -5.78
N SER A 94 4.58 4.77 -5.68
CA SER A 94 5.13 6.11 -5.47
C SER A 94 4.65 7.11 -6.52
N GLN A 95 4.29 8.30 -6.04
CA GLN A 95 3.73 9.41 -6.80
C GLN A 95 4.52 10.65 -6.45
N ARG A 96 4.45 11.69 -7.29
CA ARG A 96 4.94 13.01 -6.86
C ARG A 96 4.13 13.47 -5.65
N ASP A 97 4.80 13.79 -4.54
CA ASP A 97 4.14 14.13 -3.27
C ASP A 97 3.09 15.24 -3.45
N ASP A 98 3.43 16.30 -4.20
CA ASP A 98 2.52 17.43 -4.43
C ASP A 98 1.24 17.03 -5.17
N ARG A 99 1.33 16.06 -6.08
CA ARG A 99 0.18 15.58 -6.85
C ARG A 99 -0.72 14.76 -5.96
N LEU A 100 -0.15 13.77 -5.26
CA LEU A 100 -0.93 12.89 -4.41
C LEU A 100 -1.56 13.65 -3.24
N CYS A 101 -0.82 14.58 -2.64
CA CYS A 101 -1.33 15.47 -1.60
C CYS A 101 -2.55 16.28 -2.07
N ARG A 102 -2.50 16.86 -3.28
CA ARG A 102 -3.66 17.55 -3.87
C ARG A 102 -4.84 16.62 -4.16
N ALA A 103 -4.57 15.40 -4.61
CA ALA A 103 -5.62 14.42 -4.90
C ALA A 103 -6.37 13.99 -3.63
N PHE A 104 -5.62 13.74 -2.55
CA PHE A 104 -6.18 13.48 -1.23
C PHE A 104 -6.96 14.68 -0.69
N ALA A 105 -6.35 15.89 -0.67
CA ALA A 105 -7.00 17.10 -0.18
C ALA A 105 -8.27 17.46 -1.00
N GLY A 106 -8.25 17.23 -2.30
CA GLY A 106 -9.35 17.46 -3.22
C GLY A 106 -10.40 16.35 -3.27
N HIS A 107 -10.22 15.26 -2.50
CA HIS A 107 -11.09 14.08 -2.51
C HIS A 107 -11.30 13.49 -3.91
N THR A 108 -10.29 13.55 -4.77
CA THR A 108 -10.35 13.05 -6.15
C THR A 108 -9.87 11.61 -6.28
N ILE A 109 -9.39 11.00 -5.20
CA ILE A 109 -9.03 9.58 -5.13
C ILE A 109 -10.28 8.75 -4.88
N LYS A 110 -10.53 7.74 -5.71
CA LYS A 110 -11.66 6.80 -5.55
C LYS A 110 -11.15 5.48 -5.01
N PHE A 111 -11.44 5.19 -3.75
CA PHE A 111 -11.19 3.88 -3.17
C PHE A 111 -12.37 2.95 -3.45
N LEU A 112 -12.14 1.90 -4.24
CA LEU A 112 -13.18 0.94 -4.60
C LEU A 112 -13.34 -0.08 -3.47
N ARG A 113 -14.51 -0.10 -2.83
CA ARG A 113 -14.80 -1.03 -1.72
C ARG A 113 -15.71 -2.16 -2.19
N PRO A 114 -15.56 -3.39 -1.66
CA PRO A 114 -16.49 -4.48 -1.93
C PRO A 114 -17.92 -4.08 -1.55
N ARG A 115 -18.91 -4.30 -2.42
CA ARG A 115 -20.30 -3.86 -2.16
C ARG A 115 -20.97 -4.63 -1.02
N ALA A 116 -20.68 -5.92 -0.87
CA ALA A 116 -21.25 -6.78 0.15
C ALA A 116 -20.25 -6.99 1.29
N GLY A 117 -20.70 -6.77 2.54
CA GLY A 117 -19.88 -6.97 3.74
C GLY A 117 -18.67 -6.04 3.78
N TYR A 118 -18.81 -4.76 3.40
CA TYR A 118 -17.69 -3.80 3.36
C TYR A 118 -17.04 -3.56 4.73
N ASP A 119 -17.76 -3.82 5.82
CA ASP A 119 -17.28 -3.76 7.21
C ASP A 119 -16.62 -5.07 7.67
N ASP A 120 -16.71 -6.16 6.88
CA ASP A 120 -16.08 -7.46 7.22
C ASP A 120 -14.59 -7.51 6.84
N TRP A 121 -14.08 -6.48 6.17
CA TRP A 121 -12.72 -6.45 5.63
C TRP A 121 -11.81 -5.63 6.52
N PHE A 122 -10.67 -6.20 6.90
CA PHE A 122 -9.56 -5.44 7.46
C PHE A 122 -8.83 -4.72 6.32
N ASN A 123 -8.92 -3.39 6.31
CA ASN A 123 -8.48 -2.52 5.23
C ASN A 123 -7.04 -2.03 5.50
N ILE A 124 -6.11 -2.45 4.63
CA ILE A 124 -4.71 -2.06 4.70
C ILE A 124 -4.40 -1.14 3.52
N LEU A 125 -3.85 0.05 3.78
CA LEU A 125 -3.28 0.93 2.76
C LEU A 125 -1.76 0.80 2.77
N VAL A 126 -1.15 0.54 1.62
CA VAL A 126 0.30 0.56 1.41
C VAL A 126 0.66 1.76 0.54
N LEU A 127 1.57 2.61 1.01
CA LEU A 127 1.97 3.83 0.29
C LEU A 127 3.47 4.09 0.41
N HIS A 128 4.02 4.85 -0.54
CA HIS A 128 5.44 5.19 -0.59
C HIS A 128 5.64 6.69 -0.86
N GLN A 129 5.55 7.51 0.20
CA GLN A 129 5.50 8.98 0.14
C GLN A 129 6.25 9.64 1.29
N ASN A 130 6.65 10.89 1.12
CA ASN A 130 7.15 11.69 2.24
C ASN A 130 6.10 11.82 3.33
N ARG A 131 6.49 11.49 4.57
CA ARG A 131 5.65 11.63 5.76
C ARG A 131 5.84 12.96 6.49
N PRO A 132 7.07 13.41 6.82
CA PRO A 132 7.26 14.74 7.38
C PRO A 132 7.28 15.78 6.27
N LYS A 133 6.90 17.02 6.61
CA LYS A 133 6.97 18.15 5.69
C LYS A 133 8.41 18.37 5.20
N ARG A 134 8.63 18.30 3.88
CA ARG A 134 9.95 18.46 3.25
C ARG A 134 10.22 19.86 2.70
N SER A 135 9.18 20.67 2.50
CA SER A 135 9.30 22.00 1.91
C SER A 135 8.43 23.02 2.61
N THR A 136 8.93 24.23 2.80
CA THR A 136 8.16 25.39 3.25
C THR A 136 7.70 26.29 2.09
N HIS A 137 8.32 26.14 0.91
CA HIS A 137 8.01 26.93 -0.28
C HIS A 137 6.87 26.33 -1.11
N ARG A 138 6.73 25.00 -1.12
CA ARG A 138 5.61 24.34 -1.79
C ARG A 138 4.37 24.39 -0.91
N SER A 139 3.21 24.75 -1.48
CA SER A 139 1.94 24.91 -0.76
C SER A 139 1.47 23.62 -0.07
N THR A 140 1.74 22.48 -0.69
CA THR A 140 1.52 21.10 -0.19
C THR A 140 2.52 20.67 0.88
N GLY A 141 3.61 21.41 1.07
CA GLY A 141 4.71 21.03 1.94
C GLY A 141 5.58 19.86 1.44
N ALA A 142 5.28 19.31 0.26
CA ALA A 142 5.95 18.14 -0.34
C ALA A 142 5.94 16.89 0.55
N TYR A 143 4.77 16.57 1.09
CA TYR A 143 4.49 15.38 1.89
C TYR A 143 3.00 15.05 1.81
N LEU A 144 2.63 13.86 2.28
CA LEU A 144 1.23 13.48 2.47
C LEU A 144 0.85 13.67 3.94
N PRO A 145 -0.01 14.66 4.28
CA PRO A 145 -0.54 14.78 5.63
C PRO A 145 -1.44 13.59 5.99
N GLU A 146 -1.20 13.00 7.16
CA GLU A 146 -1.91 11.81 7.64
C GLU A 146 -3.42 12.03 7.73
N GLN A 147 -3.85 13.25 8.08
CA GLN A 147 -5.26 13.60 8.22
C GLN A 147 -6.07 13.57 6.91
N TYR A 148 -5.41 13.47 5.75
CA TYR A 148 -6.13 13.32 4.49
C TYR A 148 -6.44 11.86 4.14
N ILE A 149 -5.84 10.90 4.85
CA ILE A 149 -6.11 9.48 4.63
C ILE A 149 -7.50 9.14 5.21
N PRO A 150 -8.40 8.50 4.44
CA PRO A 150 -9.72 8.12 4.92
C PRO A 150 -9.68 7.22 6.17
N THR A 151 -10.59 7.45 7.10
CA THR A 151 -10.66 6.73 8.38
C THR A 151 -11.30 5.34 8.29
N PHE A 152 -11.65 4.87 7.09
CA PHE A 152 -12.11 3.48 6.89
C PHE A 152 -10.94 2.48 6.81
N PHE A 153 -9.71 2.95 6.66
CA PHE A 153 -8.54 2.10 6.78
C PHE A 153 -8.33 1.68 8.23
N ASP A 154 -7.86 0.47 8.46
CA ASP A 154 -7.51 -0.02 9.79
C ASP A 154 -5.99 0.15 10.04
N LEU A 155 -5.20 -0.07 8.99
CA LEU A 155 -3.74 -0.02 9.01
C LEU A 155 -3.18 0.65 7.76
N VAL A 156 -2.25 1.58 7.96
CA VAL A 156 -1.45 2.22 6.90
C VAL A 156 0.00 1.76 7.04
N LEU A 157 0.50 1.07 6.03
CA LEU A 157 1.91 0.72 5.88
C LEU A 157 2.63 1.84 5.12
N TRP A 158 3.43 2.63 5.85
CA TRP A 158 4.10 3.81 5.33
C TRP A 158 5.53 3.49 4.91
N GLY A 159 5.76 3.33 3.60
CA GLY A 159 7.08 3.21 2.97
C GLY A 159 7.76 4.56 2.75
N HIS A 160 8.82 4.60 1.93
CA HIS A 160 9.67 5.79 1.65
C HIS A 160 10.53 6.28 2.83
N GLU A 161 9.97 6.39 4.03
CA GLU A 161 10.73 6.85 5.19
C GLU A 161 11.69 5.76 5.69
N HIS A 162 12.98 6.10 5.83
CA HIS A 162 14.03 5.16 6.23
C HIS A 162 14.19 5.03 7.74
N GLU A 163 13.64 5.97 8.51
CA GLU A 163 13.56 5.91 9.97
C GLU A 163 12.68 4.71 10.37
N SER A 164 13.24 3.76 11.13
CA SER A 164 12.48 2.61 11.64
C SER A 164 11.73 3.00 12.91
N LYS A 165 10.39 2.97 12.86
CA LYS A 165 9.53 3.22 14.03
C LYS A 165 8.92 1.90 14.51
N PRO A 166 9.42 1.30 15.60
CA PRO A 166 9.01 -0.04 16.03
C PRO A 166 7.60 -0.12 16.61
N HIS A 167 6.98 1.03 16.90
CA HIS A 167 5.64 1.10 17.47
C HIS A 167 4.68 1.74 16.48
N CYS A 168 3.52 1.09 16.28
CA CYS A 168 2.42 1.68 15.51
C CYS A 168 1.95 2.98 16.16
N GLN A 169 1.59 3.95 15.34
CA GLN A 169 1.09 5.24 15.78
C GLN A 169 -0.38 5.35 15.40
N TYR A 170 -1.23 5.63 16.39
CA TYR A 170 -2.66 5.78 16.16
C TYR A 170 -2.99 7.20 15.70
N VAL A 171 -3.78 7.30 14.62
CA VAL A 171 -4.34 8.54 14.09
C VAL A 171 -5.85 8.50 14.35
N ALA A 172 -6.31 9.37 15.23
CA ALA A 172 -7.72 9.47 15.56
C ALA A 172 -8.53 10.03 14.37
N SER A 173 -9.76 9.54 14.22
CA SER A 173 -10.70 10.16 13.28
C SER A 173 -10.99 11.61 13.71
N SER A 174 -10.94 12.54 12.76
CA SER A 174 -11.43 13.91 12.96
C SER A 174 -12.96 14.02 12.91
N ASP A 175 -13.62 13.01 12.34
CA ASP A 175 -15.06 12.96 12.11
C ASP A 175 -15.74 11.94 13.03
N ALA A 176 -17.04 12.14 13.29
CA ALA A 176 -17.87 11.22 14.07
C ALA A 176 -18.10 9.83 13.43
N MET A 177 -17.41 9.52 12.33
CA MET A 177 -17.46 8.25 11.61
C MET A 177 -16.08 7.58 11.61
N GLY A 178 -15.98 6.44 12.28
CA GLY A 178 -14.79 5.59 12.34
C GLY A 178 -13.91 5.82 13.57
N ASP A 179 -13.21 4.76 14.00
CA ASP A 179 -12.31 4.77 15.14
C ASP A 179 -10.88 5.15 14.75
N GLY A 180 -10.64 5.86 13.63
CA GLY A 180 -9.30 6.19 13.15
C GLY A 180 -8.52 4.98 12.61
N PHE A 181 -7.19 5.11 12.48
CA PHE A 181 -6.33 4.06 11.91
C PHE A 181 -4.94 4.02 12.57
N TYR A 182 -4.24 2.91 12.42
CA TYR A 182 -2.84 2.79 12.83
C TYR A 182 -1.90 3.01 11.65
N ILE A 183 -0.78 3.71 11.89
CA ILE A 183 0.35 3.80 10.96
C ILE A 183 1.48 2.92 11.46
N LEU A 184 1.99 2.05 10.59
CA LEU A 184 3.27 1.36 10.76
C LEU A 184 4.27 1.93 9.76
N GLN A 185 5.40 2.45 10.25
CA GLN A 185 6.51 2.94 9.43
C GLN A 185 7.74 2.05 9.67
N PRO A 186 7.94 1.00 8.84
CA PRO A 186 8.94 -0.01 9.11
C PRO A 186 10.39 0.51 9.09
N GLY A 187 10.65 1.56 8.29
CA GLY A 187 11.99 2.00 7.95
C GLY A 187 12.60 1.20 6.81
N SER A 188 13.81 1.58 6.40
CA SER A 188 14.60 0.84 5.43
C SER A 188 15.26 -0.40 6.05
N THR A 189 15.67 -1.35 5.22
CA THR A 189 16.46 -2.52 5.66
C THR A 189 17.97 -2.25 5.71
N ILE A 190 18.40 -1.13 5.15
CA ILE A 190 19.80 -0.69 5.10
C ILE A 190 19.89 0.83 5.18
N ALA A 191 20.97 1.33 5.78
CA ALA A 191 21.25 2.76 5.79
C ALA A 191 21.69 3.23 4.39
N THR A 192 20.95 4.16 3.78
CA THR A 192 21.30 4.75 2.47
C THR A 192 21.99 6.10 2.60
N SER A 193 21.90 6.71 3.77
CA SER A 193 22.51 7.98 4.14
C SER A 193 22.93 7.98 5.61
N LEU A 194 23.91 8.83 5.96
CA LEU A 194 24.43 8.94 7.33
C LEU A 194 23.66 10.00 8.12
N THR A 195 22.41 9.69 8.48
CA THR A 195 21.53 10.56 9.27
C THR A 195 21.18 9.95 10.62
N LYS A 196 20.64 10.76 11.54
CA LYS A 196 20.22 10.27 12.87
C LYS A 196 19.08 9.26 12.76
N GLU A 197 18.18 9.51 11.83
CA GLU A 197 17.02 8.70 11.51
C GLU A 197 17.43 7.33 10.96
N GLU A 198 18.46 7.28 10.11
CA GLU A 198 18.96 6.03 9.54
C GLU A 198 19.87 5.23 10.48
N ALA A 199 20.42 5.86 11.52
CA ALA A 199 21.23 5.20 12.56
C ALA A 199 20.41 4.35 13.56
N LEU A 200 19.08 4.49 13.56
CA LEU A 200 18.20 3.70 14.41
C LEU A 200 18.24 2.21 14.03
N GLN A 201 18.00 1.33 15.02
CA GLN A 201 17.89 -0.11 14.79
C GLN A 201 16.81 -0.42 13.75
N LYS A 202 17.16 -1.20 12.73
CA LYS A 202 16.22 -1.63 11.67
C LYS A 202 15.43 -2.86 12.12
N HIS A 203 14.18 -2.93 11.68
CA HIS A 203 13.22 -3.98 12.04
C HIS A 203 12.49 -4.51 10.82
N VAL A 204 11.97 -5.73 10.95
CA VAL A 204 10.90 -6.28 10.13
C VAL A 204 9.74 -6.66 11.04
N PHE A 205 8.53 -6.68 10.52
CA PHE A 205 7.32 -6.82 11.33
C PHE A 205 6.52 -8.04 10.90
N LEU A 206 6.05 -8.80 11.88
CA LEU A 206 5.06 -9.84 11.69
C LEU A 206 3.69 -9.28 12.05
N VAL A 207 2.86 -9.01 11.04
CA VAL A 207 1.49 -8.53 11.24
C VAL A 207 0.54 -9.72 11.23
N LYS A 208 -0.22 -9.91 12.32
CA LYS A 208 -1.26 -10.93 12.43
C LYS A 208 -2.63 -10.26 12.36
N VAL A 209 -3.44 -10.63 11.37
CA VAL A 209 -4.84 -10.21 11.25
C VAL A 209 -5.72 -11.41 11.59
N GLU A 210 -6.70 -11.20 12.47
CA GLU A 210 -7.61 -12.24 12.95
C GLU A 210 -9.02 -11.66 13.10
N PHE A 211 -10.00 -12.30 12.48
CA PHE A 211 -11.40 -11.97 12.69
C PHE A 211 -11.81 -12.45 14.09
N ILE A 212 -12.36 -11.54 14.91
CA ILE A 212 -12.89 -11.86 16.24
C ILE A 212 -14.41 -11.75 16.16
N PRO A 213 -15.17 -12.87 16.26
CA PRO A 213 -16.62 -12.82 16.30
C PRO A 213 -17.08 -12.04 17.54
N THR A 214 -17.98 -11.08 17.37
CA THR A 214 -18.74 -10.51 18.49
C THR A 214 -19.77 -11.55 18.93
N THR A 215 -19.61 -12.07 20.16
CA THR A 215 -20.58 -12.94 20.85
C THR A 215 -21.88 -12.23 21.15
#